data_AF-A0A355UE75-F1
#
_entry.id   AF-A0A355UE75-F1
#
_cell.length_a   1.000
_cell.length_b   1.000
_cell.length_c   1.000
_cell.angle_alpha   90.00
_cell.angle_beta   90.00
_cell.angle_gamma   90.00
#
_symmetry.space_group_name_H-M   'P 1'
#
loop_
_entity.id
_entity.type
_entity.pdbx_description
1 polymer ?
#
loop_
_entity_poly.entity_id
_entity_poly.type
_entity_poly.pdbx_seq_one_letter_code
_entity_poly.pdbx_strand_id
1 'polypeptide(L)' 'DDRADWNMEEKEKMNHLHKIIDKLPSKQKQALVLFIYDEIPQKDIAEIMNCSVASVEVLVHRAKKTIKNKTSNIYGNII' A
#
# COMPACT_ATOMS: atom_id res chain seq x y z
N ASP A 1 -9.94 3.91 -31.79
CA ASP A 1 -10.81 3.11 -30.89
C ASP A 1 -10.19 3.24 -29.52
N ASP A 2 -10.39 4.40 -28.91
CA ASP A 2 -9.50 4.90 -27.85
C ASP A 2 -9.96 4.45 -26.46
N ARG A 3 -11.13 3.80 -26.40
CA ARG A 3 -11.74 3.26 -25.18
C ARG A 3 -11.11 1.92 -24.76
N ALA A 4 -10.58 1.15 -25.70
CA ALA A 4 -9.90 -0.11 -25.41
C ALA A 4 -8.52 0.10 -24.76
N ASP A 5 -7.76 1.10 -25.22
CA ASP A 5 -6.43 1.44 -24.69
C ASP A 5 -6.49 1.98 -23.26
N TRP A 6 -7.45 2.87 -22.96
CA TRP A 6 -7.62 3.43 -21.61
C TRP A 6 -7.90 2.35 -20.56
N ASN A 7 -8.73 1.38 -20.91
CA ASN A 7 -9.10 0.26 -20.04
C ASN A 7 -7.92 -0.72 -19.84
N MET A 8 -7.01 -0.83 -20.82
CA MET A 8 -5.82 -1.67 -20.72
C MET A 8 -4.76 -1.04 -19.84
N GLU A 9 -4.49 0.26 -20.01
CA GLU A 9 -3.54 0.99 -19.16
C GLU A 9 -3.92 0.98 -17.67
N GLU A 10 -5.21 1.18 -17.37
CA GLU A 10 -5.69 1.17 -15.98
C GLU A 10 -5.58 -0.22 -15.36
N LYS A 11 -5.88 -1.28 -16.12
CA LYS A 11 -5.70 -2.66 -15.69
C LYS A 11 -4.23 -2.99 -15.44
N GLU A 12 -3.32 -2.50 -16.26
CA GLU A 12 -1.87 -2.66 -16.04
C GLU A 12 -1.38 -1.92 -14.80
N LYS A 13 -1.83 -0.67 -14.60
CA LYS A 13 -1.58 0.12 -13.38
C LYS A 13 -2.02 -0.64 -12.13
N MET A 14 -3.25 -1.17 -12.13
CA MET A 14 -3.81 -1.92 -11.00
C MET A 14 -3.04 -3.23 -10.74
N ASN A 15 -2.76 -4.00 -11.79
CA ASN A 15 -1.97 -5.22 -11.68
C ASN A 15 -0.58 -4.97 -11.11
N HIS A 16 0.04 -3.84 -11.47
CA HIS A 16 1.35 -3.49 -10.94
C HIS A 16 1.27 -3.09 -9.46
N LEU A 17 0.28 -2.28 -9.09
CA LEU A 17 0.05 -1.92 -7.69
C LEU A 17 -0.17 -3.16 -6.81
N HIS A 18 -0.97 -4.11 -7.27
CA HIS A 18 -1.16 -5.39 -6.59
C HIS A 18 0.17 -6.14 -6.40
N LYS A 19 1.00 -6.24 -7.45
CA LYS A 19 2.34 -6.86 -7.36
C LYS A 19 3.26 -6.15 -6.37
N ILE A 20 3.14 -4.83 -6.21
CA ILE A 20 3.91 -4.07 -5.21
C ILE A 20 3.43 -4.41 -3.81
N ILE A 21 2.11 -4.34 -3.57
CA ILE A 21 1.49 -4.67 -2.29
C ILE A 21 1.85 -6.10 -1.90
N ASP A 22 1.84 -7.03 -2.86
CA ASP A 22 2.18 -8.43 -2.60
C ASP A 22 3.61 -8.68 -2.15
N LYS A 23 4.52 -7.79 -2.52
CA LYS A 23 5.92 -7.84 -2.11
C LYS A 23 6.19 -7.14 -0.78
N LEU A 24 5.18 -6.52 -0.16
CA LEU A 24 5.35 -5.95 1.18
C LEU A 24 5.60 -7.06 2.20
N PRO A 25 6.51 -6.84 3.17
CA PRO A 25 6.62 -7.72 4.33
C PRO A 25 5.27 -7.90 5.03
N SER A 26 4.97 -9.11 5.51
CA SER A 26 3.64 -9.48 6.03
C SER A 26 3.11 -8.46 7.06
N LYS A 27 3.94 -8.05 8.02
CA LYS A 27 3.56 -7.05 9.04
C LYS A 27 3.26 -5.67 8.46
N GLN A 28 3.96 -5.26 7.40
CA GLN A 28 3.69 -3.98 6.72
C GLN A 28 2.38 -4.04 5.94
N LYS A 29 2.14 -5.15 5.22
CA LYS A 29 0.88 -5.39 4.51
C LYS A 29 -0.29 -5.39 5.49
N GLN A 30 -0.19 -6.15 6.58
CA GLN A 30 -1.23 -6.26 7.60
C GLN A 30 -1.55 -4.90 8.24
N ALA A 31 -0.54 -4.16 8.70
CA ALA A 31 -0.74 -2.84 9.30
C ALA A 31 -1.36 -1.84 8.31
N LEU A 32 -0.96 -1.89 7.03
CA LEU A 32 -1.52 -1.04 5.99
C LEU A 32 -2.98 -1.39 5.69
N VAL A 33 -3.33 -2.68 5.64
CA VAL A 33 -4.71 -3.11 5.35
C VAL A 33 -5.66 -2.67 6.46
N LEU A 34 -5.31 -2.96 7.72
CA LEU A 34 -6.12 -2.56 8.88
C LEU A 34 -6.31 -1.04 8.95
N PHE A 35 -5.30 -0.28 8.54
CA PHE A 35 -5.35 1.19 8.57
C PHE A 35 -6.14 1.80 7.41
N ILE A 36 -6.03 1.27 6.19
CA ILE A 36 -6.63 1.87 4.99
C ILE A 36 -8.00 1.29 4.66
N TYR A 37 -8.14 -0.03 4.70
CA TYR A 37 -9.39 -0.70 4.31
C TYR A 37 -10.36 -0.81 5.48
N ASP A 38 -9.85 -1.17 6.65
CA ASP A 38 -10.67 -1.35 7.85
C ASP A 38 -10.81 -0.04 8.66
N GLU A 39 -10.09 1.03 8.25
CA GLU A 39 -10.08 2.36 8.88
C GLU A 39 -9.85 2.34 10.40
N ILE A 40 -9.13 1.32 10.89
CA ILE A 40 -8.92 1.11 12.32
C ILE A 40 -7.90 2.13 12.86
N PRO A 41 -8.16 2.77 14.01
CA PRO A 41 -7.17 3.64 14.67
C PRO A 41 -5.88 2.89 15.01
N GLN A 42 -4.73 3.55 14.88
CA GLN A 42 -3.42 2.91 15.10
C GLN A 42 -3.25 2.28 16.49
N LYS A 43 -3.95 2.82 17.50
CA LYS A 43 -3.98 2.24 18.85
C LYS A 43 -4.60 0.85 18.84
N ASP A 44 -5.74 0.69 18.20
CA ASP A 44 -6.48 -0.58 18.16
C ASP A 44 -5.74 -1.58 17.24
N ILE A 45 -5.09 -1.11 16.17
CA ILE A 45 -4.19 -1.93 15.36
C ILE A 45 -3.02 -2.45 16.21
N ALA A 46 -2.47 -1.64 17.10
CA ALA A 46 -1.36 -2.04 17.96
C ALA A 46 -1.77 -3.17 18.91
N GLU A 47 -3.00 -3.11 19.44
CA GLU A 47 -3.61 -4.17 20.24
C GLU A 47 -3.84 -5.44 19.39
N ILE A 48 -4.44 -5.33 18.20
CA ILE A 48 -4.67 -6.45 17.26
C ILE A 48 -3.36 -7.15 16.87
N MET A 49 -2.31 -6.36 16.60
CA MET A 49 -1.01 -6.86 16.14
C MET A 49 -0.05 -7.19 17.29
N ASN A 50 -0.49 -7.03 18.55
CA ASN A 50 0.30 -7.22 19.76
C ASN A 50 1.68 -6.52 19.69
N CYS A 51 1.68 -5.22 19.38
CA CYS A 51 2.88 -4.40 19.28
C CYS A 51 2.62 -2.97 19.79
N SER A 52 3.64 -2.09 19.76
CA SER A 52 3.44 -0.70 20.15
C SER A 52 2.79 0.14 19.04
N VAL A 53 2.08 1.21 19.40
CA VAL A 53 1.55 2.19 18.42
C VAL A 53 2.66 2.75 17.52
N ALA A 54 3.83 3.05 18.10
CA ALA A 54 5.01 3.47 17.34
C ALA A 54 5.46 2.42 16.30
N SER A 55 5.31 1.12 16.62
CA SER A 55 5.61 0.06 15.64
C SER A 55 4.61 0.07 14.49
N VAL A 56 3.32 0.28 14.77
CA VAL A 56 2.28 0.41 13.74
C VAL A 56 2.57 1.59 12.83
N GLU A 57 2.91 2.76 13.39
CA GLU A 57 3.25 3.95 12.62
C GLU A 57 4.42 3.69 11.66
N VAL A 58 5.50 3.06 12.16
CA VAL A 58 6.66 2.69 11.34
C VAL A 58 6.28 1.69 10.25
N LEU A 59 5.45 0.68 10.55
CA LEU A 59 5.01 -0.32 9.58
C LEU A 59 4.18 0.33 8.45
N VAL A 60 3.20 1.17 8.79
CA VAL A 60 2.35 1.89 7.83
C VAL A 60 3.20 2.86 7.00
N HIS A 61 4.10 3.62 7.64
CA HIS A 61 4.99 4.54 6.93
C HIS A 61 5.89 3.80 5.94
N ARG A 62 6.52 2.70 6.35
CA ARG A 62 7.38 1.88 5.48
C ARG A 62 6.60 1.24 4.33
N ALA A 63 5.37 0.79 4.58
CA ALA A 63 4.50 0.27 3.54
C ALA A 63 4.20 1.32 2.48
N LYS A 64 3.76 2.52 2.89
CA LYS A 64 3.49 3.67 2.00
C LYS A 64 4.74 4.09 1.23
N LYS A 65 5.89 4.18 1.90
CA LYS A 65 7.17 4.52 1.26
C LYS A 65 7.59 3.49 0.21
N THR A 66 7.39 2.21 0.49
CA THR A 66 7.70 1.14 -0.47
C THR A 66 6.79 1.22 -1.69
N ILE A 67 5.49 1.48 -1.49
CA ILE A 67 4.54 1.70 -2.57
C ILE A 67 4.97 2.91 -3.39
N LYS A 68 5.16 4.08 -2.77
CA LYS A 68 5.59 5.33 -3.42
C LYS A 68 6.86 5.12 -4.23
N ASN A 69 7.90 4.53 -3.65
CA ASN A 69 9.17 4.33 -4.34
C ASN A 69 9.02 3.43 -5.58
N LYS A 70 8.20 2.39 -5.51
CA LYS A 70 7.99 1.48 -6.64
C LYS A 70 7.05 2.06 -7.70
N THR A 71 6.07 2.87 -7.33
CA THR A 71 5.19 3.57 -8.28
C THR A 71 5.86 4.78 -8.92
N SER A 72 6.65 5.56 -8.17
CA SER A 72 7.42 6.70 -8.70
C SER A 72 8.45 6.28 -9.75
N ASN A 73 9.00 5.06 -9.63
CA ASN A 73 9.91 4.49 -10.62
C ASN A 73 9.22 4.14 -11.96
N ILE A 74 7.89 4.15 -12.00
CA ILE A 74 7.10 3.72 -13.15
C ILE A 74 6.33 4.88 -13.76
N TYR A 75 5.79 5.78 -12.93
CA TYR A 75 4.98 6.92 -13.36
C TYR A 75 5.68 8.28 -13.22
N GLY A 76 6.96 8.30 -12.81
CA GLY A 76 7.79 9.51 -12.77
C GLY A 76 7.23 10.64 -11.92
N ASN A 77 7.44 10.62 -10.59
CA ASN A 77 7.17 11.73 -9.67
C ASN A 77 5.87 12.54 -9.90
N ILE A 78 4.75 11.87 -10.15
CA ILE A 78 3.41 12.48 -10.09
C ILE A 78 2.72 12.06 -8.78
N ILE A 79 3.37 12.33 -7.63
CA ILE A 79 2.71 12.39 -6.30
C ILE A 79 3.56 13.14 -5.28
#